data_AF-A0A401Q5L7-F1
#
_entry.id   AF-A0A401Q5L7-F1
#
_cell.length_a   1.000
_cell.length_b   1.000
_cell.length_c   1.000
_cell.angle_alpha   90.00
_cell.angle_beta   90.00
_cell.angle_gamma   90.00
#
_symmetry.space_group_name_H-M   'P 1'
#
loop_
_entity.id
_entity.type
_entity.pdbx_description
1 polymer ?
#
loop_
_entity_poly.entity_id
_entity_poly.type
_entity_poly.pdbx_seq_one_letter_code
_entity_poly.pdbx_strand_id
1 'polypeptide(L)'
;MKDIPRSNSTKADRTGSTNFKRTKTKEQILQVFVDFVNGNKDIVEAYLTRLKKIRKALESSEFFKKHEVIGSSLLFIHDKNEVAKVWLIDFGKTTRLPSGKTLNHRLPWQEGNREDGYLWGLDNMIDIMFAILEVH
;
A
#
# COMPACT_ATOMS: atom_id res chain seq x y z
N MET A 1 -25.21 47.39 1.08
CA MET A 1 -24.59 47.38 2.42
C MET A 1 -25.24 46.24 3.19
N LYS A 2 -24.69 45.04 3.36
CA LYS A 2 -23.43 44.40 2.98
C LYS A 2 -23.80 42.97 2.55
N ASP A 3 -23.28 42.50 1.42
CA ASP A 3 -23.30 41.07 1.08
C ASP A 3 -22.45 40.32 2.10
N ILE A 4 -23.02 39.27 2.71
CA ILE A 4 -22.30 38.34 3.59
C ILE A 4 -21.71 37.27 2.68
N PRO A 5 -20.38 37.13 2.54
CA PRO A 5 -19.82 35.99 1.85
C PRO A 5 -20.02 34.77 2.74
N ARG A 6 -20.82 33.80 2.26
CA ARG A 6 -20.82 32.45 2.82
C ARG A 6 -19.39 31.92 2.72
N SER A 7 -18.81 31.64 3.87
CA SER A 7 -17.53 30.97 4.02
C SER A 7 -17.46 29.74 3.12
N ASN A 8 -16.48 29.70 2.21
CA ASN A 8 -16.07 28.46 1.56
C ASN A 8 -15.44 27.56 2.62
N SER A 9 -16.27 26.81 3.34
CA SER A 9 -15.84 25.64 4.09
C SER A 9 -15.38 24.60 3.07
N THR A 10 -14.08 24.35 3.01
CA THR A 10 -13.45 23.24 2.30
C THR A 10 -14.13 21.93 2.73
N LYS A 11 -15.06 21.46 1.91
CA LYS A 11 -15.52 20.08 1.97
C LYS A 11 -14.32 19.24 1.59
N ALA A 12 -13.78 18.48 2.53
CA ALA A 12 -12.96 17.33 2.18
C ALA A 12 -13.82 16.47 1.24
N ASP A 13 -13.49 16.45 -0.05
CA ASP A 13 -14.21 15.67 -1.04
C ASP A 13 -14.04 14.19 -0.67
N ARG A 14 -15.07 13.64 -0.01
CA ARG A 14 -15.19 12.20 0.28
C ARG A 14 -15.56 11.46 -1.01
N THR A 15 -14.76 11.62 -2.06
CA THR A 15 -14.92 10.91 -3.31
C THR A 15 -14.08 9.64 -3.25
N GLY A 16 -14.71 8.54 -2.85
CA GLY A 16 -14.08 7.23 -2.98
C GLY A 16 -13.91 6.90 -4.46
N SER A 17 -12.67 6.79 -4.94
CA SER A 17 -12.37 6.32 -6.28
C SER A 17 -12.05 4.83 -6.27
N THR A 18 -12.65 4.08 -7.19
CA THR A 18 -12.31 2.68 -7.45
C THR A 18 -11.79 2.47 -8.88
N ASN A 19 -11.62 3.54 -9.64
CA ASN A 19 -11.31 3.47 -11.07
C ASN A 19 -9.80 3.38 -11.33
N PHE A 20 -9.18 2.28 -10.90
CA PHE A 20 -7.75 2.01 -11.10
C PHE A 20 -7.47 0.91 -12.13
N LYS A 21 -8.49 0.46 -12.88
CA LYS A 21 -8.40 -0.65 -13.86
C LYS A 21 -7.33 -0.45 -14.94
N ARG A 22 -6.95 0.81 -15.20
CA ARG A 22 -5.94 1.19 -16.21
C ARG A 22 -4.70 1.86 -15.61
N THR A 23 -4.60 1.94 -14.28
CA THR A 23 -3.40 2.41 -13.58
C THR A 23 -2.36 1.31 -13.65
N LYS A 24 -1.28 1.53 -14.40
CA LYS A 24 -0.28 0.49 -14.70
C LYS A 24 1.16 0.96 -14.57
N THR A 25 1.48 2.17 -15.03
CA THR A 25 2.88 2.64 -15.03
C THR A 25 3.29 3.15 -13.65
N LYS A 26 4.60 3.18 -13.38
CA LYS A 26 5.14 3.65 -12.11
C LYS A 26 4.74 5.11 -11.86
N GLU A 27 4.73 5.93 -12.90
CA GLU A 27 4.36 7.36 -12.85
C GLU A 27 2.88 7.53 -12.50
N GLN A 28 1.99 6.72 -13.09
CA GLN A 28 0.57 6.74 -12.76
C GLN A 28 0.33 6.33 -11.31
N ILE A 29 1.02 5.30 -10.82
CA ILE A 29 0.89 4.84 -9.44
C ILE A 29 1.44 5.90 -8.48
N LEU A 30 2.59 6.49 -8.79
CA LEU A 30 3.18 7.58 -8.00
C LEU A 30 2.22 8.75 -7.90
N GLN A 31 1.62 9.18 -9.02
CA GLN A 31 0.65 10.28 -9.01
C GLN A 31 -0.57 9.98 -8.12
N VAL A 32 -1.10 8.75 -8.17
CA VAL A 32 -2.21 8.34 -7.30
C VAL A 32 -1.83 8.48 -5.82
N PHE A 33 -0.61 8.11 -5.44
CA PHE A 33 -0.15 8.27 -4.06
C PHE A 33 0.11 9.72 -3.68
N VAL A 34 0.66 10.54 -4.59
CA VAL A 34 0.83 12.00 -4.38
C VAL A 34 -0.52 12.67 -4.13
N ASP A 35 -1.53 12.34 -4.93
CA ASP A 35 -2.89 12.86 -4.77
C ASP A 35 -3.51 12.35 -3.46
N PHE A 36 -3.34 11.07 -3.14
CA PHE A 36 -3.90 10.44 -1.94
C PHE A 36 -3.34 11.03 -0.64
N VAL A 37 -2.05 11.39 -0.60
CA VAL A 37 -1.43 12.07 0.56
C VAL A 37 -1.52 13.58 0.49
N ASN A 38 -2.11 14.13 -0.59
CA ASN A 38 -2.22 15.57 -0.84
C ASN A 38 -0.89 16.31 -0.69
N GLY A 39 0.21 15.70 -1.17
CA GLY A 39 1.57 16.24 -1.05
C GLY A 39 2.16 16.30 0.37
N ASN A 40 1.49 15.77 1.39
CA ASN A 40 2.00 15.79 2.77
C ASN A 40 3.16 14.78 2.94
N LYS A 41 4.38 15.29 3.11
CA LYS A 41 5.60 14.48 3.23
C LYS A 41 5.66 13.70 4.54
N ASP A 42 5.16 14.23 5.65
CA ASP A 42 5.15 13.55 6.95
C ASP A 42 4.31 12.27 6.91
N ILE A 43 3.17 12.31 6.20
CA ILE A 43 2.33 11.13 5.96
C ILE A 43 3.07 10.09 5.11
N VAL A 44 3.79 10.52 4.07
CA VAL A 44 4.58 9.62 3.21
C VAL A 44 5.71 8.96 4.00
N GLU A 45 6.44 9.71 4.83
CA GLU A 45 7.49 9.18 5.71
C GLU A 45 6.94 8.16 6.72
N ALA A 46 5.78 8.44 7.30
CA ALA A 46 5.10 7.53 8.22
C ALA A 46 4.68 6.23 7.51
N TYR A 47 4.13 6.33 6.29
CA TYR A 47 3.82 5.15 5.47
C TYR A 47 5.08 4.35 5.10
N LEU A 48 6.13 5.00 4.61
CA LEU A 48 7.40 4.36 4.28
C LEU A 48 7.97 3.61 5.47
N THR A 49 8.00 4.24 6.64
CA THR A 49 8.44 3.64 7.89
C THR A 49 7.58 2.42 8.26
N ARG A 50 6.26 2.53 8.13
CA ARG A 50 5.34 1.43 8.42
C ARG A 50 5.51 0.26 7.45
N LEU A 51 5.66 0.51 6.15
CA LEU A 51 5.88 -0.53 5.14
C LEU A 51 7.19 -1.28 5.38
N LYS A 52 8.29 -0.59 5.73
CA LYS A 52 9.56 -1.22 6.12
C LYS A 52 9.39 -2.13 7.35
N LYS A 53 8.62 -1.70 8.35
CA LYS A 53 8.29 -2.52 9.53
C LYS A 53 7.46 -3.75 9.16
N ILE A 54 6.45 -3.59 8.29
CA ILE A 54 5.64 -4.70 7.78
C ILE A 54 6.53 -5.71 7.06
N ARG A 55 7.39 -5.27 6.14
CA ARG A 55 8.32 -6.14 5.41
C ARG A 55 9.16 -6.99 6.35
N LYS A 56 9.81 -6.37 7.34
CA LYS A 56 10.62 -7.07 8.34
C LYS A 56 9.79 -8.11 9.12
N ALA A 57 8.56 -7.76 9.50
CA ALA A 57 7.68 -8.69 10.21
C ALA A 57 7.29 -9.90 9.34
N LEU A 58 6.94 -9.67 8.07
CA LEU A 58 6.59 -10.72 7.12
C LEU A 58 7.77 -11.66 6.84
N GLU A 59 8.97 -11.11 6.63
CA GLU A 59 10.20 -11.90 6.42
C GLU A 59 10.52 -12.83 7.60
N SER A 60 10.18 -12.40 8.82
CA SER A 60 10.36 -13.21 10.03
C SER A 60 9.20 -14.17 10.33
N SER A 61 8.07 -14.02 9.63
CA SER A 61 6.82 -14.72 9.96
C SER A 61 6.79 -16.14 9.40
N GLU A 62 6.74 -17.13 10.30
CA GLU A 62 6.55 -18.54 9.94
C GLU A 62 5.18 -18.80 9.31
N PHE A 63 4.15 -18.03 9.67
CA PHE A 63 2.87 -18.08 8.99
C PHE A 63 3.05 -17.68 7.54
N PHE A 64 3.64 -16.51 7.30
CA PHE A 64 3.74 -15.94 5.96
C PHE A 64 4.52 -16.86 5.01
N LYS A 65 5.70 -17.31 5.43
CA LYS A 65 6.52 -18.26 4.65
C LYS A 65 5.79 -19.53 4.24
N LYS A 66 4.79 -19.98 5.01
CA LYS A 66 4.07 -21.24 4.82
C LYS A 66 2.70 -21.07 4.17
N HIS A 67 2.35 -19.87 3.71
CA HIS A 67 1.07 -19.60 3.06
C HIS A 67 1.29 -18.92 1.72
N GLU A 68 0.52 -19.32 0.71
CA GLU A 68 0.33 -18.55 -0.50
C GLU A 68 -0.70 -17.44 -0.20
N VAL A 69 -0.27 -16.17 -0.29
CA VAL A 69 -1.05 -15.01 0.17
C VAL A 69 -1.64 -14.26 -1.01
N ILE A 70 -2.68 -14.83 -1.61
CA ILE A 70 -3.36 -14.27 -2.78
C ILE A 70 -4.61 -13.49 -2.39
N GLY A 71 -4.86 -12.39 -3.10
CA GLY A 71 -6.09 -11.59 -2.98
C GLY A 71 -6.21 -10.76 -1.70
N SER A 72 -5.13 -10.67 -0.92
CA SER A 72 -5.05 -9.77 0.23
C SER A 72 -4.65 -8.36 -0.19
N SER A 73 -4.88 -7.39 0.69
CA SER A 73 -4.59 -5.98 0.42
C SER A 73 -3.82 -5.32 1.56
N LEU A 74 -3.14 -4.21 1.25
CA LEU A 74 -2.64 -3.25 2.22
C LEU A 74 -3.63 -2.08 2.30
N LEU A 75 -4.17 -1.84 3.49
CA LEU A 75 -5.08 -0.74 3.76
C LEU A 75 -4.30 0.45 4.33
N PHE A 76 -4.21 1.53 3.56
CA PHE A 76 -3.59 2.79 3.94
C PHE A 76 -4.64 3.73 4.54
N ILE A 77 -4.37 4.27 5.72
CA ILE A 77 -5.26 5.22 6.41
C ILE A 77 -4.40 6.33 7.00
N HIS A 78 -4.76 7.58 6.72
CA HIS A 78 -4.20 8.75 7.38
C HIS A 78 -5.31 9.71 7.79
N ASP A 79 -5.02 10.63 8.71
CA ASP A 79 -5.94 11.69 9.10
C ASP A 79 -5.27 13.08 9.05
N LYS A 80 -6.08 14.11 9.29
CA LYS A 80 -5.65 15.51 9.31
C LYS A 80 -4.64 15.86 10.41
N ASN A 81 -4.42 14.97 11.38
CA ASN A 81 -3.42 15.14 12.43
C ASN A 81 -2.14 14.34 12.10
N GLU A 82 -1.97 13.95 10.83
CA GLU A 82 -0.78 13.26 10.30
C GLU A 82 -0.55 11.88 10.90
N VAL A 83 -1.62 11.26 11.44
CA VAL A 83 -1.56 9.90 11.95
C VAL A 83 -1.77 8.91 10.80
N ALA A 84 -0.68 8.32 10.30
CA ALA A 84 -0.72 7.35 9.20
C ALA A 84 -0.52 5.89 9.68
N LYS A 85 -1.32 4.95 9.15
CA LYS A 85 -1.27 3.52 9.45
C LYS A 85 -1.46 2.66 8.20
N VAL A 86 -0.82 1.48 8.21
CA VAL A 86 -0.99 0.44 7.19
C VAL A 86 -1.27 -0.91 7.85
N TRP A 87 -2.26 -1.62 7.32
CA TRP A 87 -2.68 -2.95 7.78
C TRP A 87 -2.83 -3.92 6.62
N LEU A 88 -2.51 -5.19 6.84
CA LEU A 88 -2.86 -6.26 5.92
C LEU A 88 -4.30 -6.69 6.19
N ILE A 89 -5.09 -6.84 5.13
CA ILE A 89 -6.49 -7.26 5.18
C ILE A 89 -6.79 -8.33 4.12
N ASP A 90 -7.98 -8.92 4.19
CA ASP A 90 -8.54 -9.85 3.18
C ASP A 90 -7.74 -11.15 2.95
N PHE A 91 -7.58 -11.95 4.00
CA PHE A 91 -6.91 -13.26 3.93
C PHE A 91 -7.80 -14.42 3.44
N GLY A 92 -9.00 -14.14 2.90
CA GLY A 92 -9.99 -15.17 2.55
C GLY A 92 -9.53 -16.17 1.48
N LYS A 93 -8.51 -15.81 0.68
CA LYS A 93 -7.86 -16.69 -0.31
C LYS A 93 -6.42 -17.06 0.06
N THR A 94 -5.99 -16.74 1.27
CA THR A 94 -4.68 -17.14 1.78
C THR A 94 -4.73 -18.62 2.16
N THR A 95 -3.89 -19.43 1.53
CA THR A 95 -3.94 -20.90 1.71
C THR A 95 -2.59 -21.43 2.16
N ARG A 96 -2.64 -22.42 3.06
CA ARG A 96 -1.42 -23.06 3.58
C ARG A 96 -0.76 -23.93 2.50
N LEU A 97 0.56 -23.92 2.48
CA LEU A 97 1.36 -24.80 1.62
C LEU A 97 1.36 -26.24 2.14
N PRO A 98 1.68 -27.23 1.28
CA PRO A 98 1.99 -28.59 1.73
C PRO A 98 3.12 -28.61 2.77
N SER A 99 3.12 -29.64 3.62
CA SER A 99 4.10 -29.76 4.71
C SER A 99 5.55 -29.64 4.21
N GLY A 100 6.38 -28.91 4.95
CA GLY A 100 7.81 -28.72 4.66
C GLY A 100 8.13 -27.71 3.55
N LYS A 101 7.13 -27.13 2.87
CA LYS A 101 7.36 -26.11 1.83
C LYS A 101 7.30 -24.69 2.38
N THR A 102 8.05 -23.79 1.75
CA THR A 102 8.03 -22.35 2.00
C THR A 102 8.09 -21.57 0.69
N LEU A 103 7.57 -20.34 0.71
CA LEU A 103 7.71 -19.40 -0.40
C LEU A 103 8.76 -18.33 -0.11
N ASN A 104 9.36 -17.79 -1.17
CA ASN A 104 10.23 -16.63 -1.12
C ASN A 104 9.43 -15.33 -1.12
N HIS A 105 8.26 -15.33 -1.78
CA HIS A 105 7.37 -14.18 -2.01
C HIS A 105 7.96 -13.07 -2.88
N ARG A 106 9.17 -13.25 -3.44
CA ARG A 106 9.76 -12.31 -4.42
C ARG A 106 10.05 -12.94 -5.77
N LEU A 107 10.10 -14.27 -5.85
CA LEU A 107 10.36 -14.95 -7.10
C LEU A 107 9.16 -14.79 -8.05
N PRO A 108 9.39 -14.74 -9.37
CA PRO A 108 8.29 -14.73 -10.33
C PRO A 108 7.40 -15.96 -10.16
N TRP A 109 6.09 -15.76 -10.26
CA TRP A 109 5.14 -16.84 -10.33
C TRP A 109 5.41 -17.69 -11.58
N GLN A 110 5.39 -19.00 -11.40
CA GLN A 110 5.41 -20.00 -12.46
C GLN A 110 4.39 -21.08 -12.09
N GLU A 111 3.74 -21.66 -13.10
CA GLU A 111 2.79 -22.74 -12.86
C GLU A 111 3.44 -23.86 -12.03
N GLY A 112 2.84 -24.18 -10.89
CA GLY A 112 3.33 -25.18 -9.94
C GLY A 112 4.23 -24.68 -8.81
N ASN A 113 4.86 -23.50 -8.91
CA ASN A 113 5.73 -22.98 -7.84
C ASN A 113 4.97 -22.29 -6.69
N ARG A 114 3.74 -21.81 -6.97
CA ARG A 114 2.83 -21.10 -6.04
C ARG A 114 3.39 -19.79 -5.46
N GLU A 115 4.42 -19.20 -6.06
CA GLU A 115 4.93 -17.89 -5.65
C GLU A 115 3.89 -16.81 -5.89
N ASP A 116 3.67 -15.95 -4.90
CA ASP A 116 2.62 -14.92 -4.94
C ASP A 116 3.15 -13.52 -5.27
N GLY A 117 4.48 -13.33 -5.26
CA GLY A 117 5.11 -12.04 -5.50
C GLY A 117 4.77 -10.97 -4.45
N TYR A 118 4.27 -11.36 -3.27
CA TYR A 118 3.78 -10.41 -2.27
C TYR A 118 4.89 -9.46 -1.77
N LEU A 119 6.07 -9.99 -1.44
CA LEU A 119 7.21 -9.16 -1.03
C LEU A 119 7.79 -8.36 -2.20
N TRP A 120 7.75 -8.89 -3.43
CA TRP A 120 8.11 -8.12 -4.61
C TRP A 120 7.20 -6.89 -4.80
N GLY A 121 5.89 -7.05 -4.61
CA GLY A 121 4.94 -5.93 -4.62
C GLY A 121 5.19 -4.93 -3.50
N LEU A 122 5.46 -5.41 -2.28
CA LEU A 122 5.79 -4.57 -1.14
C LEU A 122 7.10 -3.78 -1.33
N ASP A 123 8.12 -4.40 -1.92
CA ASP A 123 9.39 -3.74 -2.24
C ASP A 123 9.17 -2.61 -3.25
N ASN A 124 8.41 -2.85 -4.33
CA ASN A 124 8.03 -1.79 -5.27
C ASN A 124 7.22 -0.65 -4.62
N MET A 125 6.33 -0.98 -3.68
CA MET A 125 5.56 0.02 -2.96
C MET A 125 6.45 0.91 -2.07
N ILE A 126 7.45 0.31 -1.42
CA ILE A 126 8.47 1.04 -0.65
C ILE A 126 9.25 1.97 -1.58
N ASP A 127 9.62 1.52 -2.78
CA ASP A 127 10.34 2.32 -3.76
C ASP A 127 9.50 3.49 -4.29
N ILE A 128 8.19 3.31 -4.47
CA ILE A 128 7.26 4.40 -4.84
C ILE A 128 7.22 5.45 -3.72
N MET A 129 7.05 5.04 -2.47
CA MET A 129 7.01 5.97 -1.34
C MET A 129 8.33 6.73 -1.19
N PHE A 130 9.46 6.05 -1.40
CA PHE A 130 10.76 6.68 -1.42
C PHE A 130 10.88 7.70 -2.57
N ALA A 131 10.46 7.34 -3.79
CA ALA A 131 10.48 8.23 -4.94
C ALA A 131 9.66 9.51 -4.71
N ILE A 132 8.52 9.44 -4.01
CA ILE A 132 7.70 10.62 -3.68
C ILE A 132 8.48 11.61 -2.79
N LEU A 133 9.30 11.13 -1.86
CA LEU A 133 10.08 11.99 -0.97
C LEU A 133 11.23 12.70 -1.69
N GLU A 134 11.80 12.07 -2.72
CA GLU A 134 12.93 12.59 -3.50
C GLU A 134 12.54 13.67 -4.51
N VAL A 135 11.25 13.77 -4.90
CA VAL A 135 10.79 14.82 -5.82
C VAL A 135 10.82 16.19 -5.12
N HIS A 136 11.60 17.11 -5.69
CA HIS A 136 11.84 18.49 -5.22
C HIS A 136 10.69 19.42 -5.61
#